data_AF-A0A848DAZ2-F1
#
_entry.id   AF-A0A848DAZ2-F1
#
_cell.length_a   1.000
_cell.length_b   1.000
_cell.length_c   1.000
_cell.angle_alpha   90.00
_cell.angle_beta   90.00
_cell.angle_gamma   90.00
#
_symmetry.space_group_name_H-M   'P 1'
#
loop_
_entity.id
_entity.type
_entity.pdbx_description
1 polymer ?
#
loop_
_entity_poly.entity_id
_entity_poly.type
_entity_poly.pdbx_seq_one_letter_code
_entity_poly.pdbx_strand_id
1 'polypeptide(L)' 'MTSNVSKDFFVRKVTKFGNSARVDCPTEYFGRTVYLVIVCPHLIKYL' A
#
# COMPACT_ATOMS: atom_id res chain seq x y z
N MET A 1 -20.26 18.16 -6.66
CA MET A 1 -20.44 16.83 -6.04
C MET A 1 -19.69 15.80 -6.87
N THR A 2 -18.40 15.62 -6.63
CA THR A 2 -17.50 14.62 -7.26
C THR A 2 -16.24 14.68 -6.39
N SER A 3 -15.76 13.63 -5.71
CA SER A 3 -15.40 12.31 -6.22
C SER A 3 -15.39 11.27 -5.08
N ASN A 4 -16.25 10.26 -5.14
CA ASN A 4 -16.15 9.06 -4.29
C ASN A 4 -15.10 8.10 -4.84
N VAL A 5 -13.83 8.51 -4.88
CA VAL A 5 -12.71 7.56 -4.97
C VAL A 5 -12.28 7.34 -3.52
N SER A 6 -12.68 6.23 -2.94
CA SER A 6 -12.38 5.93 -1.55
C SER A 6 -10.86 5.83 -1.36
N LYS A 7 -10.33 6.49 -0.31
CA LYS A 7 -8.92 6.45 0.07
C LYS A 7 -8.59 5.16 0.84
N ASP A 8 -9.09 4.01 0.41
CA ASP A 8 -8.99 2.78 1.19
C ASP A 8 -7.64 2.09 1.00
N PHE A 9 -6.98 2.33 -0.13
CA PHE A 9 -5.68 1.77 -0.47
C PHE A 9 -4.75 2.85 -1.01
N PHE A 10 -3.46 2.72 -0.70
CA PHE A 10 -2.42 3.57 -1.26
C PHE A 10 -1.23 2.72 -1.71
N VAL A 11 -0.66 3.03 -2.87
CA VAL A 11 0.50 2.32 -3.41
C VAL A 11 1.78 2.96 -2.87
N ARG A 12 2.65 2.15 -2.26
CA ARG A 12 3.98 2.57 -1.80
C ARG A 12 5.05 1.69 -2.42
N LYS A 13 6.22 2.30 -2.63
CA LYS A 13 7.41 1.58 -3.07
C LYS A 13 8.04 0.89 -1.86
N VAL A 14 8.36 -0.39 -2.02
CA VAL A 14 9.19 -1.13 -1.08
C VAL A 14 10.60 -0.56 -1.12
N THR A 15 11.16 -0.18 0.04
CA THR A 15 12.52 0.35 0.16
C THR A 15 13.43 -0.62 0.91
N LYS A 16 14.73 -0.62 0.59
CA LYS A 16 15.73 -1.44 1.28
C LYS A 16 15.94 -0.90 2.71
N PHE A 17 15.97 -1.80 3.68
CA PHE A 17 16.20 -1.48 5.09
C PHE A 17 17.20 -2.47 5.67
N GLY A 18 18.48 -2.12 5.67
CA GLY A 18 19.56 -3.04 6.03
C GLY A 18 19.58 -4.26 5.10
N ASN A 19 19.46 -5.45 5.70
CA ASN A 19 19.31 -6.74 4.99
C ASN A 19 17.84 -7.11 4.71
N SER A 20 16.90 -6.22 5.03
CA SER A 20 15.47 -6.42 4.89
C SER A 20 14.85 -5.37 3.96
N ALA A 21 13.52 -5.36 3.90
CA ALA A 21 12.74 -4.36 3.17
C ALA A 21 11.67 -3.76 4.08
N ARG A 22 11.23 -2.54 3.75
CA ARG A 22 10.14 -1.85 4.45
C ARG A 22 9.21 -1.13 3.48
N VAL A 23 7.99 -0.91 3.92
CA VAL A 23 7.01 -0.04 3.28
C VAL A 23 6.63 1.04 4.28
N ASP A 24 6.72 2.31 3.91
CA ASP A 24 6.38 3.41 4.80
C ASP A 24 4.86 3.48 4.98
N CYS A 25 4.41 3.41 6.24
CA CYS A 25 3.01 3.55 6.64
C CYS A 25 2.79 4.93 7.28
N PRO A 26 1.77 5.70 6.87
CA PRO A 26 1.46 6.99 7.49
C PRO A 26 1.15 6.86 9.00
N THR A 27 1.51 7.89 9.77
CA THR A 27 1.44 7.85 11.24
C THR A 27 0.01 7.82 11.78
N GLU A 28 -0.96 8.30 11.00
CA GLU A 28 -2.39 8.24 11.34
C GLU A 28 -2.94 6.80 11.49
N TYR A 29 -2.17 5.79 11.07
CA TYR A 29 -2.52 4.37 11.18
C TYR A 29 -1.81 3.63 12.33
N PHE A 30 -1.06 4.31 13.20
CA PHE A 30 -0.44 3.65 14.36
C PHE A 30 -1.46 2.93 15.25
N GLY A 31 -1.06 1.75 15.76
CA GLY A 31 -1.91 0.90 16.59
C GLY A 31 -2.98 0.10 15.82
N ARG A 32 -3.05 0.21 14.49
CA ARG A 32 -4.00 -0.53 13.65
C ARG A 32 -3.33 -1.70 12.93
N THR A 33 -4.12 -2.73 12.63
CA THR A 33 -3.72 -3.79 11.69
C THR A 33 -3.79 -3.28 10.26
N VAL A 34 -2.73 -3.47 9.49
CA VAL A 34 -2.66 -3.12 8.06
C VAL A 34 -2.30 -4.35 7.24
N TYR A 35 -2.81 -4.41 6.01
CA TYR A 35 -2.53 -5.49 5.06
C TYR A 35 -1.67 -4.97 3.91
N LEU A 36 -0.62 -5.72 3.56
CA LEU A 36 0.17 -5.49 2.35
C LEU A 36 -0.34 -6.41 1.25
N VAL A 37 -0.80 -5.81 0.14
CA VAL A 37 -1.22 -6.55 -1.05
C VAL A 37 -0.08 -6.51 -2.07
N ILE A 38 0.49 -7.68 -2.38
CA ILE A 38 1.53 -7.82 -3.41
C ILE A 38 0.82 -8.13 -4.73
N VAL A 39 0.87 -7.17 -5.67
CA VAL A 39 0.26 -7.33 -6.99
C VAL A 39 1.28 -7.86 -7.99
N CYS A 40 0.98 -8.99 -8.63
CA CYS A 40 1.75 -9.47 -9.77
C CYS A 40 1.46 -8.56 -10.98
N PRO A 41 2.48 -7.95 -11.62
CA PRO A 41 2.28 -7.00 -12.73
C PRO A 41 1.44 -7.55 -13.89
N HIS A 42 1.54 -8.85 -14.14
CA HIS A 42 0.80 -9.52 -15.21
C HIS A 42 -0.70 -9.69 -14.92
N LEU A 43 -1.14 -9.49 -13.67
CA LEU A 43 -2.54 -9.62 -13.25
C LEU A 43 -3.27 -8.27 -13.08
N ILE A 44 -2.53 -7.15 -13.08
CA ILE A 44 -3.08 -5.80 -12.88
C ILE A 44 -4.07 -5.39 -13.99
N LYS A 45 -4.01 -6.02 -15.17
CA LYS A 45 -4.96 -5.74 -16.25
C LYS A 45 -6.39 -6.20 -15.98
N TYR A 46 -6.62 -6.99 -14.92
CA TYR A 46 -7.91 -7.60 -14.59
C TYR A 46 -8.51 -7.06 -13.28
N LEU A 47 -7.90 -6.02 -12.70
CA LEU A 47 -8.37 -5.29 -11.52
C LEU A 47 -8.57 -3.81 -11.91
#